data_AF-A0A7S4B2M5-F1
#
_entry.id   AF-A0A7S4B2M5-F1
#
_cell.length_a   1.000
_cell.length_b   1.000
_cell.length_c   1.000
_cell.angle_alpha   90.00
_cell.angle_beta   90.00
_cell.angle_gamma   90.00
#
_symmetry.space_group_name_H-M   'P 1'
#
loop_
_entity.id
_entity.type
_entity.pdbx_description
1 polymer ?
#
loop_
_entity_poly.entity_id
_entity_poly.type
_entity_poly.pdbx_seq_one_letter_code
_entity_poly.pdbx_strand_id
1 'polypeptide(L)'
;RSGVKRAMTSIPCVQGVAVGTVATQARISLPSRASSTGSLPFGARTRSKRAPPSHEQLHKLRKGGFARGLATALHDSCASFAVRIWLLDNSGSMGTGDGQRAIVDVHGKPKIVACTRWRELTETARQMAQLSIDLNAR
;
A
#
# COMPACT_ATOMS: atom_id res chain seq x y z
N ARG A 1 62.91 -1.09 -6.40
CA ARG A 1 61.73 -0.72 -5.57
C ARG A 1 60.52 -0.77 -6.48
N SER A 2 59.51 -1.52 -6.05
CA SER A 2 58.44 -2.11 -6.86
C SER A 2 57.39 -1.10 -7.34
N GLY A 3 56.98 -1.25 -8.60
CA GLY A 3 55.79 -0.62 -9.16
C GLY A 3 54.54 -1.40 -8.77
N VAL A 4 53.60 -0.73 -8.11
CA VAL A 4 52.29 -1.30 -7.75
C VAL A 4 51.31 -1.00 -8.89
N LYS A 5 51.01 -2.00 -9.72
CA LYS A 5 49.93 -1.96 -10.70
C LYS A 5 48.60 -2.15 -9.98
N ARG A 6 47.67 -1.19 -10.11
CA ARG A 6 46.28 -1.32 -9.65
C ARG A 6 45.55 -2.33 -10.55
N ALA A 7 45.11 -3.45 -9.97
CA ALA A 7 44.19 -4.38 -10.63
C ALA A 7 42.76 -3.83 -10.51
N MET A 8 42.14 -3.49 -11.64
CA MET A 8 40.68 -3.33 -11.75
C MET A 8 40.08 -4.74 -11.76
N THR A 9 39.47 -5.14 -10.65
CA THR A 9 38.66 -6.36 -10.60
C THR A 9 37.28 -6.06 -11.19
N SER A 10 37.03 -6.59 -12.38
CA SER A 10 35.72 -6.61 -13.03
C SER A 10 34.73 -7.43 -12.21
N ILE A 11 33.57 -6.85 -11.89
CA ILE A 11 32.44 -7.56 -11.29
C ILE A 11 31.89 -8.55 -12.34
N PRO A 12 31.77 -9.85 -12.04
CA PRO A 12 31.17 -10.79 -12.98
C PRO A 12 29.66 -10.52 -13.11
N CYS A 13 29.23 -10.27 -14.34
CA CYS A 13 27.84 -10.24 -14.77
C CYS A 13 27.24 -11.63 -14.55
N VAL A 14 26.21 -11.73 -13.70
CA VAL A 14 25.48 -12.99 -13.48
C VAL A 14 24.65 -13.28 -14.73
N GLN A 15 25.00 -14.36 -15.42
CA GLN A 15 24.27 -14.86 -16.59
C GLN A 15 22.85 -15.27 -16.20
N GLY A 16 21.88 -14.77 -16.98
CA GLY A 16 20.46 -15.02 -16.78
C GLY A 16 20.09 -16.49 -16.94
N VAL A 17 19.24 -16.96 -16.03
CA VAL A 17 18.58 -18.27 -16.12
C VAL A 17 17.50 -18.18 -17.20
N ALA A 18 17.57 -19.05 -18.21
CA ALA A 18 16.55 -19.18 -19.23
C ALA A 18 15.26 -19.73 -18.61
N VAL A 19 14.22 -18.91 -18.53
CA VAL A 19 12.88 -19.34 -18.15
C VAL A 19 12.15 -19.75 -19.43
N GLY A 20 11.82 -21.03 -19.54
CA GLY A 20 11.08 -21.61 -20.66
C GLY A 20 9.76 -20.88 -20.89
N THR A 21 9.53 -20.48 -22.13
CA THR A 21 8.33 -19.81 -22.59
C THR A 21 7.16 -20.80 -22.61
N VAL A 22 6.27 -20.73 -21.63
CA VAL A 22 4.93 -21.31 -21.74
C VAL A 22 3.99 -20.18 -22.17
N ALA A 23 3.78 -20.07 -23.49
CA ALA A 23 2.81 -19.15 -24.06
C ALA A 23 1.39 -19.70 -23.87
N THR A 24 0.79 -19.43 -22.71
CA THR A 24 -0.67 -19.61 -22.55
C THR A 24 -1.33 -18.28 -22.90
N GLN A 25 -1.76 -18.12 -24.15
CA GLN A 25 -2.63 -17.02 -24.54
C GLN A 25 -3.99 -17.16 -23.85
N ALA A 26 -4.19 -16.46 -22.75
CA ALA A 26 -5.53 -16.21 -22.22
C ALA A 26 -6.15 -15.06 -23.04
N ARG A 27 -6.96 -15.39 -24.04
CA ARG A 27 -7.82 -14.40 -24.70
C ARG A 27 -8.92 -13.98 -23.73
N ILE A 28 -8.76 -12.82 -23.12
CA ILE A 28 -9.86 -12.14 -22.43
C ILE A 28 -10.76 -11.56 -23.52
N SER A 29 -11.81 -12.29 -23.90
CA SER A 29 -12.90 -11.74 -24.70
C SER A 29 -13.70 -10.75 -23.84
N LEU A 30 -13.53 -9.46 -24.12
CA LEU A 30 -14.37 -8.39 -23.57
C LEU A 30 -15.80 -8.56 -24.09
N PRO A 31 -16.84 -8.65 -23.24
CA PRO A 31 -18.21 -8.60 -23.72
C PRO A 31 -18.49 -7.22 -24.32
N SER A 32 -19.02 -7.24 -25.54
CA SER A 32 -19.54 -6.05 -26.23
C SER A 32 -20.54 -5.31 -25.36
N ARG A 33 -20.34 -4.00 -25.27
CA ARG A 33 -21.08 -3.02 -24.47
C ARG A 33 -22.58 -3.05 -24.80
N ALA A 34 -23.37 -3.68 -23.95
CA ALA A 34 -24.79 -3.38 -23.83
C ALA A 34 -24.94 -2.15 -22.91
N SER A 35 -25.32 -1.01 -23.49
CA SER A 35 -25.71 0.18 -22.76
C SER A 35 -27.03 -0.07 -22.05
N SER A 36 -27.00 -0.69 -20.87
CA SER A 36 -28.12 -0.59 -19.92
C SER A 36 -27.82 0.55 -18.97
N THR A 37 -28.60 1.62 -19.04
CA THR A 37 -28.77 2.62 -17.97
C THR A 37 -29.37 1.94 -16.74
N GLY A 38 -28.60 1.07 -16.11
CA GLY A 38 -28.87 0.57 -14.77
C GLY A 38 -28.40 1.63 -13.81
N SER A 39 -29.31 2.48 -13.37
CA SER A 39 -29.17 3.17 -12.09
C SER A 39 -28.98 2.06 -11.06
N LEU A 40 -27.72 1.82 -10.65
CA LEU A 40 -27.49 1.09 -9.41
C LEU A 40 -28.24 1.90 -8.35
N PRO A 41 -29.22 1.34 -7.63
CA PRO A 41 -29.73 2.03 -6.48
C PRO A 41 -28.51 2.34 -5.63
N PHE A 42 -28.26 3.62 -5.37
CA PHE A 42 -27.30 4.05 -4.37
C PHE A 42 -27.78 3.41 -3.08
N GLY A 43 -27.26 2.21 -2.82
CA GLY A 43 -27.94 1.23 -2.00
C GLY A 43 -28.15 1.83 -0.62
N ALA A 44 -29.38 1.78 -0.15
CA ALA A 44 -29.67 1.93 1.26
C ALA A 44 -28.73 0.99 2.01
N ARG A 45 -27.64 1.53 2.58
CA ARG A 45 -26.67 0.75 3.34
C ARG A 45 -27.44 0.21 4.53
N THR A 46 -27.78 -1.08 4.50
CA THR A 46 -28.11 -1.79 5.71
C THR A 46 -26.87 -1.71 6.56
N ARG A 47 -26.89 -0.86 7.59
CA ARG A 47 -25.81 -0.74 8.57
C ARG A 47 -25.61 -2.12 9.17
N SER A 48 -24.63 -2.85 8.62
CA SER A 48 -24.19 -4.12 9.17
C SER A 48 -23.81 -3.82 10.62
N LYS A 49 -24.57 -4.39 11.56
CA LYS A 49 -24.43 -4.10 12.99
C LYS A 49 -23.16 -4.80 13.49
N ARG A 50 -22.00 -4.22 13.21
CA ARG A 50 -20.79 -4.55 13.97
C ARG A 50 -21.02 -4.08 15.42
N ALA A 51 -20.55 -4.87 16.38
CA ALA A 51 -20.52 -4.46 17.78
C ALA A 51 -19.84 -3.09 17.90
N PRO A 52 -20.23 -2.22 18.86
CA PRO A 52 -19.55 -0.95 19.04
C PRO A 52 -18.03 -1.15 19.20
N PRO A 53 -17.21 -0.21 18.71
CA PRO A 53 -15.76 -0.33 18.81
C PRO A 53 -15.35 -0.48 20.27
N SER A 54 -14.44 -1.41 20.57
CA SER A 54 -13.95 -1.59 21.93
C SER A 54 -13.18 -0.35 22.38
N HIS A 55 -13.14 -0.12 23.71
CA HIS A 55 -12.39 0.99 24.28
C HIS A 55 -10.90 0.94 23.88
N GLU A 56 -10.34 -0.27 23.80
CA GLU A 56 -8.96 -0.49 23.37
C GLU A 56 -8.72 -0.09 21.90
N GLN A 57 -9.64 -0.46 21.00
CA GLN A 57 -9.55 -0.08 19.57
C GLN A 57 -9.62 1.43 19.39
N LEU A 58 -10.57 2.10 20.06
CA LEU A 58 -10.66 3.56 20.03
C LEU A 58 -9.40 4.21 20.61
N HIS A 59 -8.84 3.66 21.68
CA HIS A 59 -7.61 4.17 22.27
C HIS A 59 -6.41 4.05 21.30
N LYS A 60 -6.24 2.90 20.61
CA LYS A 60 -5.19 2.71 19.60
C LYS A 60 -5.31 3.73 18.46
N LEU A 61 -6.50 3.91 17.91
CA LEU A 61 -6.75 4.88 16.84
C LEU A 61 -6.52 6.32 17.31
N ARG A 62 -6.94 6.68 18.52
CA ARG A 62 -6.66 8.02 19.08
C ARG A 62 -5.17 8.27 19.27
N LYS A 63 -4.42 7.26 19.72
CA LYS A 63 -2.96 7.34 19.83
C LYS A 63 -2.30 7.52 18.45
N GLY A 64 -2.91 6.95 17.40
CA GLY A 64 -2.52 7.15 16.00
C GLY A 64 -2.92 8.51 15.40
N GLY A 65 -3.52 9.42 16.19
CA GLY A 65 -3.89 10.77 15.74
C GLY A 65 -5.29 10.88 15.13
N PHE A 66 -6.09 9.80 15.14
CA PHE A 66 -7.46 9.85 14.62
C PHE A 66 -8.42 10.51 15.62
N ALA A 67 -9.16 11.51 15.16
CA ALA A 67 -10.26 12.10 15.93
C ALA A 67 -11.34 11.05 16.24
N ARG A 68 -12.04 11.19 17.37
CA ARG A 68 -13.01 10.18 17.85
C ARG A 68 -14.06 9.83 16.79
N GLY A 69 -14.65 10.82 16.14
CA GLY A 69 -15.66 10.61 15.09
C GLY A 69 -15.12 9.83 13.89
N LEU A 70 -13.88 10.13 13.47
CA LEU A 70 -13.21 9.41 12.39
C LEU A 70 -12.88 7.96 12.78
N ALA A 71 -12.41 7.72 14.00
CA ALA A 71 -12.16 6.37 14.51
C ALA A 71 -13.44 5.52 14.52
N THR A 72 -14.58 6.08 14.94
CA THR A 72 -15.88 5.41 14.87
C THR A 72 -16.32 5.15 13.43
N ALA A 73 -16.18 6.12 12.53
CA ALA A 73 -16.51 5.94 11.12
C ALA A 73 -15.65 4.86 10.44
N LEU A 74 -14.34 4.80 10.74
CA LEU A 74 -13.44 3.76 10.25
C LEU A 74 -13.84 2.38 10.77
N HIS A 75 -14.19 2.28 12.06
CA HIS A 75 -14.69 1.04 12.64
C HIS A 75 -15.96 0.54 11.91
N ASP A 76 -16.92 1.44 11.67
CA ASP A 76 -18.19 1.11 11.02
C ASP A 76 -18.01 0.79 9.53
N SER A 77 -16.99 1.39 8.89
CA SER A 77 -16.62 1.06 7.51
C SER A 77 -16.25 -0.42 7.35
N CYS A 78 -15.69 -1.05 8.39
CA CYS A 78 -15.34 -2.47 8.34
C CYS A 78 -16.55 -3.39 8.20
N ALA A 79 -17.72 -2.95 8.65
CA ALA A 79 -18.96 -3.68 8.48
C ALA A 79 -19.53 -3.53 7.06
N SER A 80 -19.24 -2.40 6.41
CA SER A 80 -19.67 -2.11 5.03
C SER A 80 -18.71 -2.68 3.99
N PHE A 81 -17.42 -2.77 4.32
CA PHE A 81 -16.35 -3.23 3.45
C PHE A 81 -15.55 -4.32 4.17
N ALA A 82 -16.03 -5.57 4.05
CA ALA A 82 -15.48 -6.71 4.78
C ALA A 82 -14.07 -7.12 4.31
N VAL A 83 -13.69 -6.73 3.09
CA VAL A 83 -12.40 -7.07 2.47
C VAL A 83 -11.72 -5.80 1.96
N ARG A 84 -10.42 -5.65 2.23
CA ARG A 84 -9.58 -4.56 1.72
C ARG A 84 -8.43 -5.12 0.89
N ILE A 85 -8.51 -4.94 -0.42
CA ILE A 85 -7.47 -5.40 -1.34
C ILE A 85 -6.61 -4.20 -1.72
N TRP A 86 -5.29 -4.33 -1.53
CA TRP A 86 -4.30 -3.33 -1.93
C TRP A 86 -3.49 -3.85 -3.10
N LEU A 87 -3.51 -3.13 -4.22
CA LEU A 87 -2.67 -3.38 -5.37
C LEU A 87 -1.50 -2.38 -5.31
N LEU A 88 -0.28 -2.89 -5.21
CA LEU A 88 0.93 -2.07 -5.13
C LEU A 88 1.61 -2.03 -6.50
N ASP A 89 1.95 -0.83 -6.97
CA ASP A 89 2.76 -0.67 -8.18
C ASP A 89 4.23 -0.97 -7.87
N ASN A 90 4.85 -1.84 -8.67
CA ASN A 90 6.27 -2.21 -8.64
C ASN A 90 6.98 -1.95 -9.98
N SER A 91 6.41 -1.08 -10.81
CA SER A 91 6.99 -0.66 -12.09
C SER A 91 8.36 0.02 -11.92
N GLY A 92 9.11 0.12 -13.02
CA GLY A 92 10.44 0.76 -13.02
C GLY A 92 10.42 2.24 -12.57
N SER A 93 9.33 2.97 -12.83
CA SER A 93 9.18 4.37 -12.38
C SER A 93 9.12 4.53 -10.87
N MET A 94 8.90 3.46 -10.11
CA MET A 94 8.90 3.51 -8.65
C MET A 94 10.29 3.80 -8.07
N GLY A 95 11.35 3.66 -8.88
CA GLY A 95 12.71 4.08 -8.54
C GLY A 95 12.96 5.59 -8.62
N THR A 96 12.05 6.38 -9.20
CA THR A 96 12.24 7.83 -9.35
C THR A 96 12.28 8.52 -7.98
N GLY A 97 13.25 9.42 -7.81
CA GLY A 97 13.55 10.13 -6.54
C GLY A 97 12.68 11.37 -6.27
N ASP A 98 11.49 11.44 -6.86
CA ASP A 98 10.54 12.54 -6.67
C ASP A 98 9.49 12.26 -5.58
N GLY A 99 9.58 11.12 -4.90
CA GLY A 99 8.74 10.78 -3.76
C GLY A 99 9.09 11.58 -2.51
N GLN A 100 8.15 11.66 -1.57
CA GLN A 100 8.30 12.38 -0.30
C GLN A 100 7.83 11.52 0.87
N ARG A 101 8.53 11.57 2.00
CA ARG A 101 8.07 10.90 3.23
C ARG A 101 8.23 11.77 4.45
N ALA A 102 7.30 11.65 5.38
CA ALA A 102 7.40 12.26 6.70
C ALA A 102 8.33 11.42 7.60
N ILE A 103 9.23 12.09 8.31
CA ILE A 103 10.09 11.53 9.34
C ILE A 103 10.05 12.42 10.58
N VAL A 104 10.47 11.88 11.70
CA VAL A 104 10.76 12.65 12.91
C VAL A 104 12.28 12.78 13.01
N ASP A 105 12.79 14.00 13.14
CA ASP A 105 14.22 14.23 13.30
C ASP A 105 14.73 13.83 14.70
N VAL A 106 16.04 13.95 14.92
CA VAL A 106 16.68 13.62 16.21
C VAL A 106 16.20 14.51 17.37
N HIS A 107 15.54 15.62 17.08
CA HIS A 107 14.98 16.57 18.04
C HIS A 107 13.45 16.41 18.20
N GLY A 108 12.86 15.38 17.61
CA GLY A 108 11.42 15.12 17.71
C GLY A 108 10.55 15.97 16.77
N LYS A 109 11.14 16.74 15.85
CA LYS A 109 10.39 17.61 14.93
C LYS A 109 10.00 16.85 13.66
N PRO A 110 8.73 16.98 13.19
CA PRO A 110 8.32 16.38 11.94
C PRO A 110 8.99 17.09 10.76
N LYS A 111 9.52 16.32 9.82
CA LYS A 111 10.16 16.81 8.59
C LYS A 111 9.75 15.96 7.40
N ILE A 112 9.59 16.60 6.24
CA ILE A 112 9.42 15.90 4.97
C ILE A 112 10.79 15.77 4.30
N VAL A 113 11.11 14.58 3.80
CA VAL A 113 12.35 14.29 3.08
C VAL A 113 12.07 13.63 1.74
N ALA A 114 12.87 13.98 0.74
CA ALA A 114 12.84 13.34 -0.57
C ALA A 114 13.24 11.87 -0.46
N CYS A 115 12.60 11.03 -1.28
CA CYS A 115 12.85 9.60 -1.36
C CYS A 115 12.38 9.04 -2.72
N THR A 116 12.55 7.74 -2.94
CA THR A 116 11.95 7.12 -4.11
C THR A 116 10.45 6.94 -3.91
N ARG A 117 9.67 6.97 -4.99
CA ARG A 117 8.23 6.63 -4.95
C ARG A 117 7.99 5.27 -4.28
N TRP A 118 8.87 4.29 -4.47
CA TRP A 118 8.79 2.99 -3.80
C TRP A 118 8.86 3.10 -2.28
N ARG A 119 9.77 3.92 -1.75
CA ARG A 119 9.89 4.12 -0.29
C ARG A 119 8.65 4.80 0.28
N GLU A 120 8.14 5.82 -0.39
CA GLU A 120 6.88 6.47 -0.03
C GLU A 120 5.72 5.47 -0.01
N LEU A 121 5.51 4.74 -1.11
CA LEU A 121 4.44 3.75 -1.23
C LEU A 121 4.53 2.65 -0.16
N THR A 122 5.72 2.12 0.10
CA THR A 122 5.91 1.06 1.09
C THR A 122 5.59 1.57 2.50
N GLU A 123 5.92 2.82 2.81
CA GLU A 123 5.59 3.44 4.10
C GLU A 123 4.07 3.58 4.26
N THR A 124 3.37 4.06 3.23
CA THR A 124 1.90 4.11 3.22
C THR A 124 1.30 2.71 3.40
N ALA A 125 1.81 1.70 2.69
CA ALA A 125 1.31 0.33 2.82
C ALA A 125 1.47 -0.21 4.24
N ARG A 126 2.59 0.10 4.93
CA ARG A 126 2.78 -0.26 6.35
C ARG A 126 1.78 0.44 7.26
N GLN A 127 1.53 1.73 7.05
CA GLN A 127 0.54 2.48 7.85
C GLN A 127 -0.87 1.89 7.69
N MET A 128 -1.24 1.49 6.47
CA MET A 128 -2.54 0.86 6.21
C MET A 128 -2.65 -0.56 6.77
N ALA A 129 -1.55 -1.31 6.78
CA ALA A 129 -1.48 -2.59 7.48
C ALA A 129 -1.66 -2.40 8.99
N GLN A 130 -0.96 -1.44 9.60
CA GLN A 130 -1.11 -1.12 11.03
C GLN A 130 -2.54 -0.68 11.36
N LEU A 131 -3.14 0.17 10.52
CA LEU A 131 -4.52 0.60 10.67
C LEU A 131 -5.49 -0.60 10.62
N SER A 132 -5.25 -1.58 9.74
CA SER A 132 -6.07 -2.78 9.64
C SER A 132 -5.97 -3.66 10.91
N ILE A 133 -4.77 -3.76 11.50
CA ILE A 133 -4.55 -4.41 12.79
C ILE A 133 -5.31 -3.69 13.90
N ASP A 134 -5.19 -2.36 13.98
CA ASP A 134 -5.84 -1.55 15.01
C ASP A 134 -7.37 -1.63 14.92
N LEU A 135 -7.92 -1.73 13.71
CA LEU A 135 -9.35 -1.92 13.45
C LEU A 135 -9.81 -3.37 13.63
N ASN A 136 -8.89 -4.31 13.87
CA ASN A 136 -9.12 -5.74 13.85
C ASN A 136 -9.92 -6.15 12.59
N ALA A 137 -9.43 -5.71 11.43
CA ALA A 137 -10.10 -5.84 10.16
C ALA A 137 -9.21 -6.63 9.18
N ARG A 138 -9.87 -7.41 8.31
CA ARG A 138 -9.20 -8.22 7.29
C ARG A 138 -9.09 -7.49 5.95
#